data_AF-A0AAU1GMW6-F1
#
_entry.id   AF-A0AAU1GMW6-F1
#
_cell.length_a   1.000
_cell.length_b   1.000
_cell.length_c   1.000
_cell.angle_alpha   90.00
_cell.angle_beta   90.00
_cell.angle_gamma   90.00
#
_symmetry.space_group_name_H-M   'P 1'
#
loop_
_entity.id
_entity.type
_entity.pdbx_description
1 polymer ?
#
loop_
_entity_poly.entity_id
_entity_poly.type
_entity_poly.pdbx_seq_one_letter_code
_entity_poly.pdbx_strand_id
1 'polypeptide(L)'
;MLCLLAVGVVALGVAANAAPAKRQVAQASGPVALEQIVAAGDSVFALAADQRGVYEWSKHQDNWQKVKGDAQKLYAGGGSVYAIEPGRGDISKYGGNPGQWNRIGGPGATFAATSKHLYGISPDGSEVREYTGRGETWNKVGGRAKNLYTGPDSTLYATNPDTGNLYKYNGQWSAVGGPGATFAVTDNNLYGLTPDRTSVVEYDTGKKKWNKVGGPAGNIFASNTLYATSLGTGDLFKYNGRPNLWNRISGPAAAFATSGDHLYRLAPDHRSVQKYDGNGATEEWATLGAPAAGPAPSAEAKTALYKSWNQLGDESRKAWTTARDEHLRGVPDPYGFRWSTNYCNLSRDIPFKEFDFRDACARHDFLSRNYRDMYGEKAFSNNPDGQRHIDTILREDMRDTCKDRAPVVKQSCEGTAWTYYTVVADVSAIPDSFNPKGWFKELAEGFAGPPWMR
;
A
#
# COMPACT_ATOMS: atom_id res chain seq x y z
N MET A 1 -38.96 -59.07 31.93
CA MET A 1 -38.51 -58.09 32.95
C MET A 1 -37.03 -58.34 33.19
N LEU A 2 -36.16 -57.36 32.89
CA LEU A 2 -34.69 -57.36 33.10
C LEU A 2 -33.89 -58.44 32.32
N CYS A 3 -32.61 -58.35 31.96
CA CYS A 3 -31.57 -57.31 31.97
C CYS A 3 -30.38 -57.82 31.10
N LEU A 4 -29.65 -56.88 30.49
CA LEU A 4 -28.19 -56.78 30.29
C LEU A 4 -27.28 -57.98 29.87
N LEU A 5 -26.48 -57.66 28.84
CA LEU A 5 -25.04 -57.87 28.61
C LEU A 5 -24.46 -59.28 28.35
N ALA A 6 -23.79 -59.41 27.21
CA ALA A 6 -22.52 -60.14 27.09
C ALA A 6 -21.63 -59.51 26.00
N VAL A 7 -20.33 -59.52 26.28
CA VAL A 7 -19.22 -58.85 25.60
C VAL A 7 -18.48 -59.84 24.69
N GLY A 8 -17.94 -59.34 23.57
CA GLY A 8 -16.65 -59.78 22.99
C GLY A 8 -16.70 -60.61 21.71
N VAL A 9 -16.00 -60.19 20.64
CA VAL A 9 -14.65 -60.64 20.26
C VAL A 9 -14.20 -59.94 18.95
N VAL A 10 -12.89 -59.75 18.87
CA VAL A 10 -12.01 -59.08 17.90
C VAL A 10 -12.08 -59.63 16.46
N ALA A 11 -11.92 -58.74 15.46
CA ALA A 11 -11.29 -59.06 14.19
C ALA A 11 -10.43 -57.88 13.68
N LEU A 12 -9.11 -58.08 13.66
CA LEU A 12 -8.13 -57.28 12.91
C LEU A 12 -8.12 -57.78 11.46
N GLY A 13 -8.14 -56.87 10.47
CA GLY A 13 -8.06 -57.25 9.07
C GLY A 13 -8.03 -56.09 8.07
N VAL A 14 -6.84 -55.49 7.92
CA VAL A 14 -6.19 -54.96 6.70
C VAL A 14 -7.01 -54.15 5.66
N ALA A 15 -6.48 -52.95 5.42
CA ALA A 15 -6.90 -51.95 4.45
C ALA A 15 -6.93 -52.43 2.98
N ALA A 16 -7.81 -51.81 2.19
CA ALA A 16 -7.45 -50.97 1.02
C ALA A 16 -8.59 -50.97 0.01
N ASN A 17 -9.25 -49.82 -0.15
CA ASN A 17 -9.67 -49.25 -1.43
C ASN A 17 -10.24 -47.86 -1.15
N ALA A 18 -9.38 -46.95 -0.69
CA ALA A 18 -9.63 -45.53 -0.85
C ALA A 18 -9.51 -45.25 -2.35
N ALA A 19 -10.65 -45.01 -3.00
CA ALA A 19 -10.67 -44.49 -4.36
C ALA A 19 -9.75 -43.27 -4.46
N PRO A 20 -8.99 -43.09 -5.56
CA PRO A 20 -8.17 -41.90 -5.72
C PRO A 20 -9.10 -40.69 -5.68
N ALA A 21 -8.96 -39.87 -4.64
CA ALA A 21 -9.61 -38.58 -4.58
C ALA A 21 -9.22 -37.83 -5.86
N LYS A 22 -10.20 -37.62 -6.75
CA LYS A 22 -10.03 -36.73 -7.91
C LYS A 22 -9.50 -35.41 -7.35
N ARG A 23 -8.25 -35.11 -7.67
CA ARG A 23 -7.61 -33.82 -7.41
C ARG A 23 -8.57 -32.77 -7.95
N GLN A 24 -9.27 -32.05 -7.06
CA GLN A 24 -10.09 -30.92 -7.45
C GLN A 24 -9.14 -29.96 -8.16
N VAL A 25 -9.34 -29.83 -9.47
CA VAL A 25 -8.72 -28.77 -10.26
C VAL A 25 -9.17 -27.49 -9.59
N ALA A 26 -8.23 -26.75 -8.98
CA ALA A 26 -8.51 -25.45 -8.40
C ALA A 26 -9.26 -24.63 -9.44
N GLN A 27 -10.52 -24.29 -9.14
CA GLN A 27 -11.31 -23.42 -10.00
C GLN A 27 -10.50 -22.14 -10.19
N ALA A 28 -10.27 -21.75 -11.45
CA ALA A 28 -9.69 -20.46 -11.77
C ALA A 28 -10.57 -19.40 -11.10
N SER A 29 -10.03 -18.72 -10.09
CA SER A 29 -10.72 -17.63 -9.41
C SER A 29 -11.06 -16.56 -10.45
N GLY A 30 -12.33 -16.13 -10.47
CA GLY A 30 -12.82 -15.14 -11.41
C GLY A 30 -12.07 -13.79 -11.32
N PRO A 31 -12.36 -12.84 -12.23
CA PRO A 31 -11.72 -11.53 -12.20
C PRO A 31 -11.88 -10.85 -10.83
N VAL A 32 -10.81 -10.21 -10.36
CA VAL A 32 -10.83 -9.40 -9.13
C VAL A 32 -11.85 -8.28 -9.31
N ALA A 33 -12.81 -8.19 -8.39
CA ALA A 33 -13.74 -7.07 -8.36
C ALA A 33 -12.98 -5.79 -7.96
N LEU A 34 -13.25 -4.68 -8.64
CA LEU A 34 -12.54 -3.42 -8.49
C LEU A 34 -13.47 -2.35 -7.90
N GLU A 35 -13.00 -1.54 -6.96
CA GLU A 35 -13.78 -0.43 -6.37
C GLU A 35 -13.44 0.92 -6.98
N GLN A 36 -12.18 1.16 -7.34
CA GLN A 36 -11.71 2.44 -7.85
C GLN A 36 -10.77 2.24 -9.03
N ILE A 37 -10.83 3.18 -9.99
CA ILE A 37 -9.78 3.36 -11.00
C ILE A 37 -9.23 4.79 -10.95
N VAL A 38 -7.93 4.94 -11.23
CA VAL A 38 -7.25 6.22 -11.47
C VAL A 38 -6.31 6.07 -12.66
N ALA A 39 -6.00 7.17 -13.36
CA ALA A 39 -5.10 7.13 -14.52
C ALA A 39 -3.92 8.08 -14.32
N ALA A 40 -2.75 7.67 -14.78
CA ALA A 40 -1.51 8.44 -14.69
C ALA A 40 -0.61 8.13 -15.89
N GLY A 41 -0.21 9.16 -16.62
CA GLY A 41 0.51 8.99 -17.88
C GLY A 41 -0.31 8.13 -18.85
N ASP A 42 0.30 7.05 -19.35
CA ASP A 42 -0.31 6.08 -20.26
C ASP A 42 -0.88 4.83 -19.55
N SER A 43 -0.90 4.83 -18.22
CA SER A 43 -1.32 3.70 -17.39
C SER A 43 -2.66 3.97 -16.69
N VAL A 44 -3.39 2.89 -16.41
CA VAL A 44 -4.54 2.88 -15.52
C VAL A 44 -4.25 1.99 -14.32
N PHE A 45 -4.63 2.46 -13.14
CA PHE A 45 -4.47 1.77 -11.88
C PHE A 45 -5.84 1.45 -11.32
N ALA A 46 -5.99 0.26 -10.76
CA ALA A 46 -7.24 -0.20 -10.17
C ALA A 46 -7.02 -0.68 -8.74
N LEU A 47 -7.92 -0.26 -7.85
CA LEU A 47 -8.01 -0.74 -6.48
C LEU A 47 -9.02 -1.88 -6.42
N ALA A 48 -8.61 -3.02 -5.87
CA ALA A 48 -9.52 -4.13 -5.60
C ALA A 48 -10.59 -3.73 -4.58
N ALA A 49 -11.80 -4.26 -4.73
CA ALA A 49 -12.94 -3.94 -3.87
C ALA A 49 -12.79 -4.46 -2.43
N ASP A 50 -11.92 -5.45 -2.21
CA ASP A 50 -11.53 -5.90 -0.87
C ASP A 50 -10.40 -5.04 -0.26
N GLN A 51 -9.92 -4.05 -1.01
CA GLN A 51 -8.83 -3.15 -0.65
C GLN A 51 -7.48 -3.85 -0.41
N ARG A 52 -7.31 -5.08 -0.89
CA ARG A 52 -6.08 -5.90 -0.69
C ARG A 52 -5.09 -5.85 -1.85
N GLY A 53 -5.32 -4.98 -2.82
CA GLY A 53 -4.44 -4.88 -3.97
C GLY A 53 -4.68 -3.65 -4.83
N VAL A 54 -3.57 -3.04 -5.25
CA VAL A 54 -3.55 -2.08 -6.34
C VAL A 54 -2.87 -2.73 -7.54
N TYR A 55 -3.49 -2.60 -8.70
CA TYR A 55 -3.03 -3.20 -9.94
C TYR A 55 -2.81 -2.12 -11.00
N GLU A 56 -1.78 -2.28 -11.81
CA GLU A 56 -1.46 -1.42 -12.94
C GLU A 56 -1.72 -2.17 -14.26
N TRP A 57 -2.32 -1.48 -15.22
CA TRP A 57 -2.30 -1.87 -16.63
C TRP A 57 -1.65 -0.74 -17.43
N SER A 58 -0.68 -1.09 -18.28
CA SER A 58 0.09 -0.13 -19.08
C SER A 58 0.26 -0.60 -20.53
N LYS A 59 0.49 0.32 -21.46
CA LYS A 59 0.73 -0.02 -22.88
C LYS A 59 1.95 -0.93 -23.14
N HIS A 60 2.85 -1.04 -22.16
CA HIS A 60 4.07 -1.85 -22.25
C HIS A 60 3.88 -3.26 -21.66
N GLN A 61 2.68 -3.56 -21.14
CA GLN A 61 2.34 -4.81 -20.51
C GLN A 61 0.93 -5.23 -20.92
N ASP A 62 0.80 -6.35 -21.65
CA ASP A 62 -0.50 -6.87 -22.10
C ASP A 62 -1.33 -7.53 -20.97
N ASN A 63 -1.03 -7.25 -19.70
CA ASN A 63 -1.72 -7.80 -18.54
C ASN A 63 -1.66 -6.85 -17.32
N TRP A 64 -2.58 -7.06 -16.38
CA TRP A 64 -2.59 -6.41 -15.08
C TRP A 64 -1.48 -6.94 -14.17
N GLN A 65 -0.69 -6.02 -13.59
CA GLN A 65 0.35 -6.33 -12.61
C GLN A 65 -0.05 -5.80 -11.23
N LYS A 66 0.07 -6.62 -10.18
CA LYS A 66 -0.11 -6.14 -8.80
C LYS A 66 1.08 -5.26 -8.41
N VAL A 67 0.82 -3.99 -8.11
CA VAL A 67 1.85 -2.99 -7.77
C VAL A 67 1.84 -2.60 -6.30
N LYS A 68 0.75 -2.86 -5.56
CA LYS A 68 0.68 -2.66 -4.11
C LYS A 68 -0.16 -3.77 -3.48
N GLY A 69 0.12 -4.09 -2.22
CA GLY A 69 -0.82 -4.78 -1.35
C GLY A 69 -1.97 -3.85 -0.95
N ASP A 70 -2.31 -3.86 0.33
CA ASP A 70 -3.49 -3.16 0.83
C ASP A 70 -3.43 -1.64 0.62
N ALA A 71 -4.57 -1.05 0.24
CA ALA A 71 -4.72 0.40 0.08
C ALA A 71 -6.19 0.78 0.25
N GLN A 72 -6.47 1.91 0.91
CA GLN A 72 -7.84 2.39 1.13
C GLN A 72 -8.37 3.18 -0.07
N LYS A 73 -7.49 3.94 -0.74
CA LYS A 73 -7.87 4.87 -1.80
C LYS A 73 -6.68 5.24 -2.68
N LEU A 74 -6.95 5.57 -3.93
CA LEU A 74 -5.98 6.04 -4.91
C LEU A 74 -6.20 7.50 -5.30
N TYR A 75 -5.10 8.19 -5.62
CA TYR A 75 -5.06 9.50 -6.25
C TYR A 75 -4.02 9.49 -7.36
N ALA A 76 -4.22 10.29 -8.41
CA ALA A 76 -3.29 10.35 -9.54
C ALA A 76 -3.27 11.72 -10.22
N GLY A 77 -2.17 12.05 -10.89
CA GLY A 77 -2.00 13.26 -11.68
C GLY A 77 -0.71 13.24 -12.51
N GLY A 78 -0.83 13.56 -13.82
CA GLY A 78 0.23 13.73 -14.84
C GLY A 78 1.33 12.67 -14.98
N GLY A 79 1.22 11.54 -14.28
CA GLY A 79 2.22 10.46 -14.28
C GLY A 79 2.54 9.92 -12.88
N SER A 80 2.11 10.60 -11.82
CA SER A 80 2.27 10.11 -10.44
C SER A 80 0.99 9.45 -9.94
N VAL A 81 1.17 8.39 -9.14
CA VAL A 81 0.10 7.69 -8.42
C VAL A 81 0.42 7.69 -6.92
N TYR A 82 -0.63 7.86 -6.13
CA TYR A 82 -0.58 7.90 -4.68
C TYR A 82 -1.63 6.97 -4.09
N ALA A 83 -1.30 6.35 -2.97
CA ALA A 83 -2.19 5.46 -2.25
C ALA A 83 -2.31 5.92 -0.79
N ILE A 84 -3.51 5.78 -0.25
CA ILE A 84 -3.78 5.92 1.18
C ILE A 84 -3.62 4.56 1.83
N GLU A 85 -2.71 4.47 2.80
CA GLU A 85 -2.45 3.26 3.56
C GLU A 85 -3.63 2.93 4.48
N PRO A 86 -4.02 1.64 4.60
CA PRO A 86 -5.08 1.25 5.52
C PRO A 86 -4.72 1.56 6.98
N GLY A 87 -5.74 1.79 7.81
CA GLY A 87 -5.61 2.04 9.24
C GLY A 87 -5.31 3.49 9.60
N ARG A 88 -4.06 3.95 9.40
CA ARG A 88 -3.65 5.33 9.80
C ARG A 88 -3.94 6.40 8.76
N GLY A 89 -4.26 6.01 7.52
CA GLY A 89 -4.55 6.93 6.43
C GLY A 89 -3.32 7.67 5.90
N ASP A 90 -2.11 7.18 6.18
CA ASP A 90 -0.86 7.75 5.65
C ASP A 90 -0.88 7.74 4.12
N ILE A 91 -0.22 8.71 3.48
CA ILE A 91 -0.12 8.78 2.02
C ILE A 91 1.25 8.33 1.54
N SER A 92 1.26 7.47 0.53
CA SER A 92 2.47 6.98 -0.13
C SER A 92 2.45 7.27 -1.63
N LYS A 93 3.62 7.57 -2.20
CA LYS A 93 3.84 7.77 -3.64
C LYS A 93 4.43 6.52 -4.28
N TYR A 94 3.89 6.13 -5.44
CA TYR A 94 4.42 5.03 -6.24
C TYR A 94 5.79 5.40 -6.86
N GLY A 95 6.76 4.50 -6.73
CA GLY A 95 8.12 4.66 -7.25
C GLY A 95 8.30 4.24 -8.71
N GLY A 96 7.27 3.68 -9.35
CA GLY A 96 7.29 3.25 -10.75
C GLY A 96 7.64 1.78 -10.96
N ASN A 97 8.11 1.09 -9.92
CA ASN A 97 8.23 -0.37 -9.92
C ASN A 97 7.25 -0.97 -8.91
N PRO A 98 6.70 -2.16 -9.19
CA PRO A 98 5.80 -2.85 -8.27
C PRO A 98 6.37 -2.89 -6.84
N GLY A 99 5.53 -2.85 -5.80
CA GLY A 99 6.01 -2.85 -4.40
C GLY A 99 6.75 -1.59 -3.93
N GLN A 100 7.29 -0.74 -4.83
CA GLN A 100 7.99 0.49 -4.44
C GLN A 100 6.99 1.61 -4.12
N TRP A 101 6.69 1.78 -2.85
CA TRP A 101 5.86 2.86 -2.35
C TRP A 101 6.59 3.59 -1.24
N ASN A 102 6.81 4.89 -1.42
CA ASN A 102 7.47 5.73 -0.44
C ASN A 102 6.41 6.50 0.35
N ARG A 103 6.40 6.36 1.67
CA ARG A 103 5.56 7.20 2.54
C ARG A 103 6.01 8.65 2.36
N ILE A 104 5.05 9.54 2.09
CA ILE A 104 5.30 10.96 1.86
C ILE A 104 4.53 11.86 2.82
N GLY A 105 3.72 11.31 3.72
CA GLY A 105 3.02 12.11 4.72
C GLY A 105 1.98 11.32 5.51
N GLY A 106 1.42 12.00 6.51
CA GLY A 106 0.30 11.51 7.30
C GLY A 106 -1.05 11.64 6.61
N PRO A 107 -2.16 11.38 7.33
CA PRO A 107 -3.50 11.48 6.78
C PRO A 107 -3.86 12.89 6.32
N GLY A 108 -4.76 12.96 5.36
CA GLY A 108 -5.41 14.18 4.89
C GLY A 108 -6.89 13.92 4.62
N ALA A 109 -7.71 14.97 4.69
CA ALA A 109 -9.13 14.89 4.37
C ALA A 109 -9.36 14.58 2.88
N THR A 110 -8.52 15.14 2.01
CA THR A 110 -8.45 14.79 0.59
C THR A 110 -7.10 15.22 0.00
N PHE A 111 -6.78 14.67 -1.17
CA PHE A 111 -5.60 15.02 -1.95
C PHE A 111 -6.00 15.32 -3.39
N ALA A 112 -5.19 16.13 -4.07
CA ALA A 112 -5.33 16.40 -5.50
C ALA A 112 -3.95 16.55 -6.12
N ALA A 113 -3.72 15.83 -7.21
CA ALA A 113 -2.44 15.83 -7.90
C ALA A 113 -2.56 16.54 -9.26
N THR A 114 -1.48 17.18 -9.65
CA THR A 114 -1.22 17.69 -10.99
C THR A 114 -0.05 16.90 -11.59
N SER A 115 0.44 17.25 -12.78
CA SER A 115 1.70 16.68 -13.30
C SER A 115 2.94 17.08 -12.51
N LYS A 116 2.89 18.20 -11.79
CA LYS A 116 4.04 18.79 -11.10
C LYS A 116 3.92 18.79 -9.58
N HIS A 117 2.70 18.85 -9.06
CA HIS A 117 2.43 19.11 -7.65
C HIS A 117 1.46 18.11 -7.06
N LEU A 118 1.56 17.90 -5.76
CA LEU A 118 0.58 17.20 -4.96
C LEU A 118 0.12 18.13 -3.84
N TYR A 119 -1.19 18.29 -3.73
CA TYR A 119 -1.83 19.10 -2.70
C TYR A 119 -2.68 18.23 -1.80
N GLY A 120 -2.81 18.63 -0.54
CA GLY A 120 -3.62 17.95 0.46
C GLY A 120 -4.36 18.95 1.35
N ILE A 121 -5.55 18.57 1.80
CA ILE A 121 -6.25 19.24 2.89
C ILE A 121 -5.93 18.47 4.18
N SER A 122 -5.56 19.19 5.24
CA SER A 122 -5.30 18.58 6.55
C SER A 122 -6.53 17.80 7.06
N PRO A 123 -6.38 16.78 7.93
CA PRO A 123 -7.50 15.96 8.40
C PRO A 123 -8.66 16.74 9.02
N ASP A 124 -8.35 17.85 9.68
CA ASP A 124 -9.30 18.77 10.32
C ASP A 124 -9.88 19.83 9.35
N GLY A 125 -9.45 19.83 8.09
CA GLY A 125 -9.88 20.80 7.08
C GLY A 125 -9.32 22.21 7.26
N SER A 126 -8.37 22.42 8.19
CA SER A 126 -7.89 23.75 8.57
C SER A 126 -6.89 24.37 7.58
N GLU A 127 -6.20 23.54 6.79
CA GLU A 127 -5.11 23.98 5.93
C GLU A 127 -5.07 23.26 4.59
N VAL A 128 -4.68 24.00 3.55
CA VAL A 128 -4.23 23.45 2.27
C VAL A 128 -2.71 23.43 2.27
N ARG A 129 -2.13 22.27 1.94
CA ARG A 129 -0.69 22.04 1.94
C ARG A 129 -0.22 21.49 0.59
N GLU A 130 1.01 21.82 0.22
CA GLU A 130 1.69 21.36 -0.98
C GLU A 130 2.88 20.48 -0.59
N TYR A 131 2.97 19.29 -1.19
CA TYR A 131 4.10 18.39 -0.99
C TYR A 131 5.36 18.95 -1.65
N THR A 132 6.47 19.00 -0.94
CA THR A 132 7.73 19.59 -1.46
C THR A 132 8.46 18.69 -2.45
N GLY A 133 8.01 17.45 -2.62
CA GLY A 133 8.73 16.43 -3.39
C GLY A 133 9.82 15.70 -2.59
N ARG A 134 10.06 16.05 -1.31
CA ARG A 134 11.13 15.49 -0.49
C ARG A 134 10.63 14.95 0.86
N GLY A 135 10.92 13.67 1.09
CA GLY A 135 10.61 12.99 2.35
C GLY A 135 9.13 13.11 2.70
N GLU A 136 8.85 13.59 3.91
CA GLU A 136 7.47 13.83 4.38
C GLU A 136 7.17 15.32 4.59
N THR A 137 7.83 16.19 3.82
CA THR A 137 7.76 17.64 4.05
C THR A 137 6.65 18.26 3.19
N TRP A 138 5.79 19.07 3.83
CA TRP A 138 4.68 19.76 3.19
C TRP A 138 4.66 21.24 3.60
N ASN A 139 4.55 22.12 2.61
CA ASN A 139 4.43 23.56 2.82
C ASN A 139 2.96 23.97 2.94
N LYS A 140 2.64 24.84 3.89
CA LYS A 140 1.30 25.45 3.95
C LYS A 140 1.15 26.45 2.81
N VAL A 141 0.10 26.29 2.01
CA VAL A 141 -0.22 27.18 0.88
C VAL A 141 -1.58 27.85 1.04
N GLY A 142 -2.45 27.37 1.95
CA GLY A 142 -3.76 27.96 2.18
C GLY A 142 -4.36 27.64 3.55
N GLY A 143 -5.47 28.31 3.87
CA GLY A 143 -6.27 28.07 5.07
C GLY A 143 -7.36 27.02 4.85
N ARG A 144 -8.50 27.17 5.53
CA ARG A 144 -9.63 26.23 5.52
C ARG A 144 -10.17 25.99 4.11
N ALA A 145 -10.34 24.73 3.74
CA ALA A 145 -10.87 24.31 2.44
C ALA A 145 -11.71 23.04 2.57
N LYS A 146 -12.67 22.84 1.64
CA LYS A 146 -13.51 21.63 1.58
C LYS A 146 -13.10 20.66 0.50
N ASN A 147 -12.95 21.16 -0.73
CA ASN A 147 -12.54 20.37 -1.89
C ASN A 147 -11.37 21.04 -2.60
N LEU A 148 -10.52 20.23 -3.22
CA LEU A 148 -9.46 20.66 -4.13
C LEU A 148 -9.82 20.24 -5.56
N TYR A 149 -9.48 21.09 -6.51
CA TYR A 149 -9.61 20.80 -7.94
C TYR A 149 -8.32 21.18 -8.64
N THR A 150 -7.77 20.24 -9.40
CA THR A 150 -6.51 20.40 -10.11
C THR A 150 -6.70 20.22 -11.61
N GLY A 151 -5.86 20.92 -12.37
CA GLY A 151 -5.69 20.68 -13.80
C GLY A 151 -4.40 19.91 -14.11
N PRO A 152 -4.10 19.64 -15.38
CA PRO A 152 -2.96 18.80 -15.76
C PRO A 152 -1.60 19.39 -15.37
N ASP A 153 -1.43 20.72 -15.38
CA ASP A 153 -0.13 21.36 -15.10
C ASP A 153 0.13 21.68 -13.61
N SER A 154 -0.12 22.91 -13.17
CA SER A 154 0.17 23.38 -11.81
C SER A 154 -1.04 24.04 -11.13
N THR A 155 -2.15 24.12 -11.84
CA THR A 155 -3.37 24.80 -11.41
C THR A 155 -3.98 24.14 -10.18
N LEU A 156 -4.25 24.95 -9.16
CA LEU A 156 -4.97 24.56 -7.95
C LEU A 156 -6.15 25.51 -7.71
N TYR A 157 -7.32 24.92 -7.50
CA TYR A 157 -8.48 25.58 -6.93
C TYR A 157 -8.92 24.90 -5.64
N ALA A 158 -9.56 25.67 -4.77
CA ALA A 158 -10.19 25.17 -3.57
C ALA A 158 -11.54 25.83 -3.34
N THR A 159 -12.44 25.09 -2.69
CA THR A 159 -13.72 25.62 -2.25
C THR A 159 -13.68 25.98 -0.77
N ASN A 160 -14.24 27.14 -0.43
CA ASN A 160 -14.46 27.52 0.95
C ASN A 160 -15.47 26.55 1.60
N PRO A 161 -15.21 26.02 2.80
CA PRO A 161 -16.08 25.02 3.42
C PRO A 161 -17.42 25.55 3.89
N ASP A 162 -17.51 26.84 4.20
CA ASP A 162 -18.69 27.47 4.77
C ASP A 162 -19.60 28.02 3.66
N THR A 163 -19.03 28.60 2.60
CA THR A 163 -19.80 29.25 1.51
C THR A 163 -19.84 28.44 0.21
N GLY A 164 -18.92 27.49 0.02
CA GLY A 164 -18.73 26.78 -1.24
C GLY A 164 -18.06 27.61 -2.35
N ASN A 165 -17.76 28.90 -2.12
CA ASN A 165 -17.12 29.76 -3.12
C ASN A 165 -15.77 29.21 -3.58
N LEU A 166 -15.48 29.37 -4.87
CA LEU A 166 -14.27 28.86 -5.52
C LEU A 166 -13.16 29.91 -5.51
N TYR A 167 -11.96 29.47 -5.15
CA TYR A 167 -10.75 30.28 -5.15
C TYR A 167 -9.64 29.59 -5.95
N LYS A 168 -8.82 30.37 -6.64
CA LYS A 168 -7.62 29.92 -7.38
C LYS A 168 -6.36 30.26 -6.60
N TYR A 169 -5.40 29.35 -6.58
CA TYR A 169 -4.05 29.58 -6.05
C TYR A 169 -3.05 29.78 -7.19
N ASN A 170 -2.38 30.93 -7.20
CA ASN A 170 -1.25 31.26 -8.08
C ASN A 170 -0.10 31.88 -7.24
N GLY A 171 0.21 31.28 -6.08
CA GLY A 171 1.07 31.87 -5.04
C GLY A 171 0.30 32.73 -4.03
N GLN A 172 -0.87 33.25 -4.43
CA GLN A 172 -1.88 33.84 -3.56
C GLN A 172 -3.27 33.36 -3.96
N TRP A 173 -4.19 33.35 -3.00
CA TRP A 173 -5.58 32.97 -3.23
C TRP A 173 -6.41 34.14 -3.76
N SER A 174 -7.15 33.90 -4.83
CA SER A 174 -8.07 34.89 -5.42
C SER A 174 -9.44 34.26 -5.68
N ALA A 175 -10.51 35.02 -5.40
CA ALA A 175 -11.86 34.57 -5.66
C ALA A 175 -12.13 34.44 -7.17
N VAL A 176 -12.78 33.36 -7.57
CA VAL A 176 -13.10 33.04 -8.97
C VAL A 176 -14.59 33.02 -9.21
N GLY A 177 -15.35 32.45 -8.28
CA GLY A 177 -16.79 32.29 -8.46
C GLY A 177 -17.51 31.83 -7.20
N GLY A 178 -18.84 31.79 -7.31
CA GLY A 178 -19.71 31.26 -6.27
C GLY A 178 -19.64 29.73 -6.16
N PRO A 179 -20.56 29.12 -5.39
CA PRO A 179 -20.61 27.68 -5.19
C PRO A 179 -20.99 26.93 -6.47
N GLY A 180 -20.50 25.71 -6.57
CA GLY A 180 -20.88 24.72 -7.59
C GLY A 180 -21.07 23.35 -6.95
N ALA A 181 -21.82 22.47 -7.62
CA ALA A 181 -21.92 21.07 -7.21
C ALA A 181 -20.57 20.34 -7.36
N THR A 182 -19.82 20.68 -8.40
CA THR A 182 -18.42 20.29 -8.60
C THR A 182 -17.76 21.20 -9.66
N PHE A 183 -16.44 21.12 -9.78
CA PHE A 183 -15.66 21.85 -10.77
C PHE A 183 -14.72 20.90 -11.50
N ALA A 184 -14.35 21.24 -12.73
CA ALA A 184 -13.41 20.47 -13.55
C ALA A 184 -12.46 21.42 -14.27
N VAL A 185 -11.18 21.06 -14.33
CA VAL A 185 -10.11 21.92 -14.83
C VAL A 185 -9.38 21.19 -15.96
N THR A 186 -9.43 21.74 -17.17
CA THR A 186 -8.61 21.27 -18.31
C THR A 186 -7.30 22.09 -18.36
N ASP A 187 -6.48 21.87 -19.40
CA ASP A 187 -5.25 22.66 -19.60
C ASP A 187 -5.51 24.17 -19.63
N ASN A 188 -6.59 24.58 -20.28
CA ASN A 188 -6.85 25.99 -20.59
C ASN A 188 -8.10 26.54 -19.89
N ASN A 189 -9.04 25.68 -19.48
CA ASN A 189 -10.38 26.13 -19.09
C ASN A 189 -10.78 25.60 -17.71
N LEU A 190 -11.63 26.38 -17.04
CA LEU A 190 -12.28 26.01 -15.81
C LEU A 190 -13.78 25.87 -16.07
N TYR A 191 -14.32 24.73 -15.66
CA TYR A 191 -15.74 24.42 -15.77
C TYR A 191 -16.36 24.18 -14.40
N GLY A 192 -17.65 24.46 -14.30
CA GLY A 192 -18.45 24.26 -13.11
C GLY A 192 -19.78 23.59 -13.45
N LEU A 193 -20.25 22.74 -12.53
CA LEU A 193 -21.63 22.29 -12.51
C LEU A 193 -22.36 23.13 -11.48
N THR A 194 -23.46 23.77 -11.87
CA THR A 194 -24.25 24.61 -10.96
C THR A 194 -24.72 23.81 -9.73
N PRO A 195 -24.94 24.44 -8.56
CA PRO A 195 -25.33 23.73 -7.33
C PRO A 195 -26.58 22.86 -7.48
N ASP A 196 -27.54 23.31 -8.27
CA ASP A 196 -28.78 22.62 -8.63
C ASP A 196 -28.61 21.57 -9.76
N ARG A 197 -27.40 21.45 -10.31
CA ARG A 197 -27.00 20.51 -11.38
C ARG A 197 -27.75 20.70 -12.70
N THR A 198 -28.35 21.88 -12.92
CA THR A 198 -29.15 22.15 -14.13
C THR A 198 -28.33 22.66 -15.32
N SER A 199 -27.11 23.12 -15.09
CA SER A 199 -26.26 23.68 -16.14
C SER A 199 -24.78 23.41 -15.93
N VAL A 200 -24.08 23.09 -17.01
CA VAL A 200 -22.62 23.11 -17.09
C VAL A 200 -22.18 24.49 -17.60
N VAL A 201 -21.23 25.11 -16.90
CA VAL A 201 -20.73 26.46 -17.19
C VAL A 201 -19.22 26.46 -17.38
N GLU A 202 -18.71 27.35 -18.22
CA GLU A 202 -17.29 27.61 -18.46
C GLU A 202 -16.94 29.02 -17.98
N TYR A 203 -15.79 29.17 -17.31
CA TYR A 203 -15.30 30.46 -16.84
C TYR A 203 -14.49 31.18 -17.92
N ASP A 204 -15.00 32.30 -18.41
CA ASP A 204 -14.27 33.24 -19.27
C ASP A 204 -13.35 34.09 -18.39
N THR A 205 -12.06 33.78 -18.41
CA THR A 205 -11.03 34.47 -17.62
C THR A 205 -10.86 35.93 -18.00
N GLY A 206 -11.06 36.28 -19.28
CA GLY A 206 -10.92 37.66 -19.79
C GLY A 206 -12.07 38.55 -19.33
N LYS A 207 -13.31 38.02 -19.32
CA LYS A 207 -14.51 38.75 -18.88
C LYS A 207 -14.87 38.53 -17.41
N LYS A 208 -14.17 37.64 -16.72
CA LYS A 208 -14.47 37.19 -15.34
C LYS A 208 -15.93 36.78 -15.17
N LYS A 209 -16.45 36.00 -16.13
CA LYS A 209 -17.86 35.61 -16.20
C LYS A 209 -18.00 34.12 -16.49
N TRP A 210 -19.01 33.50 -15.88
CA TRP A 210 -19.42 32.14 -16.18
C TRP A 210 -20.44 32.14 -17.34
N ASN A 211 -20.16 31.35 -18.37
CA ASN A 211 -21.01 31.19 -19.54
C ASN A 211 -21.56 29.76 -19.59
N LYS A 212 -22.85 29.59 -19.90
CA LYS A 212 -23.45 28.26 -20.04
C LYS A 212 -22.94 27.56 -21.29
N VAL A 213 -22.47 26.32 -21.13
CA VAL A 213 -21.94 25.47 -22.21
C VAL A 213 -22.65 24.12 -22.30
N GLY A 214 -23.47 23.75 -21.32
CA GLY A 214 -24.25 22.52 -21.33
C GLY A 214 -25.46 22.56 -20.40
N GLY A 215 -26.34 21.57 -20.56
CA GLY A 215 -27.54 21.38 -19.76
C GLY A 215 -27.30 20.63 -18.44
N PRO A 216 -28.33 19.95 -17.90
CA PRO A 216 -28.22 19.19 -16.65
C PRO A 216 -27.21 18.04 -16.73
N ALA A 217 -26.49 17.79 -15.64
CA ALA A 217 -25.50 16.73 -15.57
C ALA A 217 -25.41 16.09 -14.16
N GLY A 218 -25.10 14.80 -14.11
CA GLY A 218 -24.84 14.04 -12.89
C GLY A 218 -23.47 14.29 -12.29
N ASN A 219 -22.46 14.56 -13.12
CA ASN A 219 -21.12 14.94 -12.69
C ASN A 219 -20.34 15.50 -13.89
N ILE A 220 -19.26 16.22 -13.63
CA ILE A 220 -18.30 16.67 -14.64
C ILE A 220 -16.88 16.29 -14.23
N PHE A 221 -16.04 16.00 -15.21
CA PHE A 221 -14.62 15.71 -15.03
C PHE A 221 -13.83 16.15 -16.25
N ALA A 222 -12.53 16.37 -16.06
CA ALA A 222 -11.66 16.96 -17.07
C ALA A 222 -10.40 16.13 -17.30
N SER A 223 -9.90 16.26 -18.52
CA SER A 223 -8.56 15.84 -18.97
C SER A 223 -8.07 16.89 -19.98
N ASN A 224 -7.64 16.48 -21.17
CA ASN A 224 -7.51 17.34 -22.35
C ASN A 224 -8.82 18.06 -22.75
N THR A 225 -9.98 17.47 -22.44
CA THR A 225 -11.31 18.05 -22.66
C THR A 225 -12.23 17.85 -21.45
N LEU A 226 -13.44 18.37 -21.55
CA LEU A 226 -14.49 18.24 -20.57
C LEU A 226 -15.42 17.06 -20.90
N TYR A 227 -15.80 16.35 -19.85
CA TYR A 227 -16.78 15.29 -19.90
C TYR A 227 -17.89 15.52 -18.87
N ALA A 228 -19.08 15.03 -19.17
CA ALA A 228 -20.23 15.10 -18.29
C ALA A 228 -21.00 13.78 -18.30
N THR A 229 -21.46 13.34 -17.13
CA THR A 229 -22.41 12.23 -17.04
C THR A 229 -23.84 12.77 -17.06
N SER A 230 -24.75 12.03 -17.70
CA SER A 230 -26.19 12.31 -17.64
C SER A 230 -26.72 12.07 -16.24
N LEU A 231 -27.54 12.99 -15.72
CA LEU A 231 -28.10 12.92 -14.37
C LEU A 231 -29.05 11.71 -14.19
N GLY A 232 -29.74 11.29 -15.26
CA GLY A 232 -30.72 10.20 -15.20
C GLY A 232 -30.16 8.84 -15.64
N THR A 233 -29.36 8.81 -16.71
CA THR A 233 -28.89 7.55 -17.31
C THR A 233 -27.47 7.16 -16.90
N GLY A 234 -26.68 8.11 -16.40
CA GLY A 234 -25.25 7.91 -16.15
C GLY A 234 -24.39 7.84 -17.43
N ASP A 235 -25.00 7.99 -18.61
CA ASP A 235 -24.30 8.03 -19.89
C ASP A 235 -23.23 9.12 -19.91
N LEU A 236 -22.11 8.84 -20.58
CA LEU A 236 -21.00 9.78 -20.70
C LEU A 236 -21.07 10.59 -21.99
N PHE A 237 -20.89 11.90 -21.85
CA PHE A 237 -20.81 12.85 -22.95
C PHE A 237 -19.46 13.57 -22.96
N LYS A 238 -18.89 13.75 -24.16
CA LYS A 238 -17.68 14.53 -24.42
C LYS A 238 -18.07 15.90 -24.97
N TYR A 239 -17.48 16.96 -24.41
CA TYR A 239 -17.66 18.33 -24.91
C TYR A 239 -16.83 18.56 -26.16
N ASN A 240 -17.43 19.18 -27.18
CA ASN A 240 -16.77 19.47 -28.46
C ASN A 240 -16.16 20.89 -28.54
N GLY A 241 -16.14 21.65 -27.44
CA GLY A 241 -15.61 23.01 -27.41
C GLY A 241 -16.55 24.10 -27.94
N ARG A 242 -17.81 23.76 -28.25
CA ARG A 242 -18.85 24.73 -28.62
C ARG A 242 -20.05 24.61 -27.68
N PRO A 243 -20.63 25.72 -27.20
CA PRO A 243 -21.78 25.67 -26.30
C PRO A 243 -22.90 24.76 -26.81
N ASN A 244 -23.39 23.90 -25.93
CA ASN A 244 -24.44 22.90 -26.17
C ASN A 244 -24.09 21.80 -27.19
N LEU A 245 -22.84 21.70 -27.66
CA LEU A 245 -22.40 20.64 -28.56
C LEU A 245 -21.66 19.53 -27.79
N TRP A 246 -22.37 18.44 -27.53
CA TRP A 246 -21.89 17.30 -26.74
C TRP A 246 -22.17 15.99 -27.48
N ASN A 247 -21.17 15.12 -27.56
CA ASN A 247 -21.32 13.79 -28.16
C ASN A 247 -21.47 12.75 -27.05
N ARG A 248 -22.48 11.89 -27.13
CA ARG A 248 -22.52 10.68 -26.29
C ARG A 248 -21.39 9.75 -26.73
N ILE A 249 -20.58 9.27 -25.80
CA ILE A 249 -19.42 8.42 -26.08
C ILE A 249 -19.42 7.11 -25.27
N SER A 250 -20.32 6.97 -24.29
CA SER A 250 -20.47 5.74 -23.51
C SER A 250 -21.82 5.68 -22.81
N GLY A 251 -22.28 4.45 -22.56
CA GLY A 251 -23.29 4.17 -21.53
C GLY A 251 -22.80 4.45 -20.10
N PRO A 252 -23.60 4.09 -19.08
CA PRO A 252 -23.19 4.23 -17.68
C PRO A 252 -21.99 3.34 -17.33
N ALA A 253 -21.22 3.80 -16.36
CA ALA A 253 -20.07 3.10 -15.80
C ALA A 253 -20.03 3.30 -14.28
N ALA A 254 -19.35 2.41 -13.56
CA ALA A 254 -19.16 2.56 -12.11
C ALA A 254 -18.22 3.72 -11.78
N ALA A 255 -17.20 3.95 -12.63
CA ALA A 255 -16.24 5.03 -12.48
C ALA A 255 -15.60 5.40 -13.82
N PHE A 256 -15.05 6.61 -13.89
CA PHE A 256 -14.23 7.09 -15.00
C PHE A 256 -12.90 7.62 -14.46
N ALA A 257 -11.83 7.42 -15.23
CA ALA A 257 -10.51 7.96 -14.94
C ALA A 257 -9.89 8.57 -16.19
N THR A 258 -9.20 9.69 -16.03
CA THR A 258 -8.62 10.47 -17.12
C THR A 258 -7.15 10.78 -16.87
N SER A 259 -6.35 10.77 -17.93
CA SER A 259 -4.95 11.20 -17.90
C SER A 259 -4.51 11.61 -19.30
N GLY A 260 -4.22 12.90 -19.49
CA GLY A 260 -3.86 13.45 -20.81
C GLY A 260 -4.98 13.19 -21.83
N ASP A 261 -4.67 12.45 -22.88
CA ASP A 261 -5.63 12.06 -23.92
C ASP A 261 -6.35 10.72 -23.63
N HIS A 262 -6.00 10.05 -22.52
CA HIS A 262 -6.59 8.76 -22.18
C HIS A 262 -7.83 8.92 -21.30
N LEU A 263 -8.85 8.12 -21.62
CA LEU A 263 -10.07 7.97 -20.87
C LEU A 263 -10.34 6.49 -20.63
N TYR A 264 -10.56 6.15 -19.37
CA TYR A 264 -10.88 4.80 -18.92
C TYR A 264 -12.22 4.79 -18.21
N ARG A 265 -12.93 3.67 -18.30
CA ARG A 265 -14.14 3.42 -17.53
C ARG A 265 -14.06 2.07 -16.81
N LEU A 266 -14.62 2.02 -15.61
CA LEU A 266 -14.87 0.79 -14.87
C LEU A 266 -16.29 0.33 -15.17
N ALA A 267 -16.44 -0.89 -15.68
CA ALA A 267 -17.74 -1.46 -16.01
C ALA A 267 -18.68 -1.45 -14.78
N PRO A 268 -20.01 -1.30 -14.97
CA PRO A 268 -20.98 -1.29 -13.86
C PRO A 268 -20.95 -2.53 -12.95
N ASP A 269 -20.45 -3.67 -13.45
CA ASP A 269 -20.30 -4.90 -12.69
C ASP A 269 -19.00 -4.97 -11.87
N HIS A 270 -18.17 -3.93 -11.92
CA HIS A 270 -16.89 -3.81 -11.24
C HIS A 270 -15.84 -4.86 -11.65
N ARG A 271 -16.00 -5.52 -12.80
CA ARG A 271 -15.15 -6.67 -13.22
C ARG A 271 -14.40 -6.46 -14.54
N SER A 272 -14.43 -5.26 -15.09
CA SER A 272 -13.70 -4.94 -16.31
C SER A 272 -13.39 -3.45 -16.40
N VAL A 273 -12.17 -3.12 -16.79
CA VAL A 273 -11.76 -1.78 -17.19
C VAL A 273 -11.69 -1.72 -18.70
N GLN A 274 -12.12 -0.60 -19.26
CA GLN A 274 -12.14 -0.38 -20.69
C GLN A 274 -11.51 0.97 -21.01
N LYS A 275 -10.76 1.03 -22.11
CA LYS A 275 -10.10 2.22 -22.62
C LYS A 275 -10.84 2.77 -23.83
N TYR A 276 -11.12 4.06 -23.82
CA TYR A 276 -11.72 4.74 -24.97
C TYR A 276 -10.70 4.89 -26.11
N ASP A 277 -11.13 4.71 -27.35
CA ASP A 277 -10.27 4.83 -28.53
C ASP A 277 -9.82 6.28 -28.83
N GLY A 278 -10.51 7.26 -28.24
CA GLY A 278 -10.19 8.68 -28.32
C GLY A 278 -10.78 9.44 -29.52
N ASN A 279 -11.42 8.77 -30.48
CA ASN A 279 -11.78 9.41 -31.76
C ASN A 279 -12.99 10.35 -31.67
N GLY A 280 -13.82 10.25 -30.62
CA GLY A 280 -14.99 11.13 -30.40
C GLY A 280 -16.14 10.92 -31.39
N ALA A 281 -16.00 9.98 -32.33
CA ALA A 281 -16.94 9.67 -33.41
C ALA A 281 -17.70 8.35 -33.16
N THR A 282 -17.14 7.45 -32.35
CA THR A 282 -17.73 6.16 -32.01
C THR A 282 -17.84 5.98 -30.49
N GLU A 283 -18.68 5.02 -30.08
CA GLU A 283 -18.75 4.50 -28.71
C GLU A 283 -17.86 3.25 -28.56
N GLU A 284 -16.70 3.23 -29.21
CA GLU A 284 -15.80 2.08 -29.17
C GLU A 284 -14.87 2.15 -27.96
N TRP A 285 -14.83 1.04 -27.22
CA TRP A 285 -14.03 0.90 -26.02
C TRP A 285 -13.27 -0.43 -26.05
N ALA A 286 -11.95 -0.36 -26.03
CA ALA A 286 -11.09 -1.53 -25.95
C ALA A 286 -11.17 -2.12 -24.52
N THR A 287 -11.47 -3.41 -24.42
CA THR A 287 -11.56 -4.08 -23.12
C THR A 287 -10.17 -4.47 -22.63
N LEU A 288 -9.79 -3.96 -21.46
CA LEU A 288 -8.55 -4.31 -20.76
C LEU A 288 -8.76 -5.45 -19.75
N GLY A 289 -10.03 -5.83 -19.52
CA GLY A 289 -10.42 -6.81 -18.51
C GLY A 289 -10.19 -6.28 -17.10
N ALA A 290 -10.07 -7.20 -16.15
CA ALA A 290 -9.67 -6.91 -14.78
C ALA A 290 -8.52 -7.86 -14.41
N PRO A 291 -7.78 -7.57 -13.33
CA PRO A 291 -6.78 -8.49 -12.84
C PRO A 291 -7.40 -9.88 -12.66
N ALA A 292 -6.77 -10.89 -13.24
CA ALA A 292 -7.11 -12.26 -12.88
C ALA A 292 -6.79 -12.41 -11.39
N ALA A 293 -7.74 -12.93 -10.61
CA ALA A 293 -7.37 -13.48 -9.34
C ALA A 293 -6.46 -14.67 -9.65
N GLY A 294 -5.14 -14.48 -9.62
CA GLY A 294 -4.26 -15.58 -9.33
C GLY A 294 -4.74 -16.21 -8.01
N PRO A 295 -4.50 -17.51 -7.76
CA PRO A 295 -4.81 -18.06 -6.45
C PRO A 295 -4.20 -17.13 -5.41
N ALA A 296 -5.06 -16.50 -4.59
CA ALA A 296 -4.58 -15.73 -3.46
C ALA A 296 -3.62 -16.65 -2.69
N PRO A 297 -2.41 -16.18 -2.33
CA PRO A 297 -1.51 -17.05 -1.59
C PRO A 297 -2.24 -17.46 -0.31
N SER A 298 -2.45 -18.76 -0.15
CA SER A 298 -3.34 -19.24 0.91
C SER A 298 -2.73 -18.92 2.28
N ALA A 299 -3.56 -18.84 3.33
CA ALA A 299 -3.07 -18.62 4.69
C ALA A 299 -2.05 -19.71 5.08
N GLU A 300 -2.21 -20.91 4.54
CA GLU A 300 -1.30 -22.04 4.67
C GLU A 300 0.02 -21.79 3.91
N ALA A 301 -0.02 -21.24 2.69
CA ALA A 301 1.19 -20.89 1.94
C ALA A 301 1.97 -19.74 2.60
N LYS A 302 1.27 -18.70 3.09
CA LYS A 302 1.89 -17.64 3.91
C LYS A 302 2.56 -18.22 5.15
N THR A 303 1.85 -19.08 5.86
CA THR A 303 2.36 -19.78 7.04
C THR A 303 3.57 -20.65 6.70
N ALA A 304 3.54 -21.40 5.61
CA ALA A 304 4.64 -22.27 5.20
C ALA A 304 5.90 -21.47 4.86
N LEU A 305 5.75 -20.36 4.12
CA LEU A 305 6.85 -19.46 3.78
C LEU A 305 7.41 -18.74 5.02
N TYR A 306 6.54 -18.26 5.92
CA TYR A 306 7.00 -17.74 7.20
C TYR A 306 7.81 -18.77 7.99
N LYS A 307 7.28 -19.99 8.08
CA LYS A 307 7.93 -21.08 8.84
C LYS A 307 9.30 -21.44 8.26
N SER A 308 9.52 -21.36 6.95
CA SER A 308 10.84 -21.61 6.37
C SER A 308 11.87 -20.53 6.74
N TRP A 309 11.42 -19.29 6.97
CA TRP A 309 12.26 -18.18 7.47
C TRP A 309 12.39 -18.13 9.00
N ASN A 310 11.49 -18.80 9.73
CA ASN A 310 11.51 -18.92 11.19
C ASN A 310 12.26 -20.19 11.66
N GLN A 311 13.40 -20.51 11.04
CA GLN A 311 14.26 -21.63 11.45
C GLN A 311 15.64 -21.11 11.87
N LEU A 312 16.32 -21.89 12.72
CA LEU A 312 17.73 -21.69 13.04
C LEU A 312 18.60 -22.02 11.81
N GLY A 313 19.83 -21.50 11.80
CA GLY A 313 20.85 -21.85 10.83
C GLY A 313 20.93 -21.00 9.55
N ASP A 314 22.02 -21.25 8.83
CA ASP A 314 22.48 -20.54 7.64
C ASP A 314 21.46 -20.48 6.50
N GLU A 315 20.75 -21.59 6.25
CA GLU A 315 19.83 -21.71 5.11
C GLU A 315 18.63 -20.79 5.27
N SER A 316 18.02 -20.79 6.46
CA SER A 316 16.87 -19.94 6.78
C SER A 316 17.24 -18.46 6.75
N ARG A 317 18.40 -18.11 7.32
CA ARG A 317 18.93 -16.75 7.24
C ARG A 317 19.11 -16.30 5.79
N LYS A 318 19.83 -17.08 4.98
CA LYS A 318 20.11 -16.73 3.58
C LYS A 318 18.82 -16.58 2.78
N ALA A 319 17.87 -17.50 2.94
CA ALA A 319 16.58 -17.44 2.28
C ALA A 319 15.77 -16.19 2.67
N TRP A 320 15.77 -15.84 3.96
CA TRP A 320 15.13 -14.60 4.44
C TRP A 320 15.85 -13.35 3.92
N THR A 321 17.18 -13.33 3.91
CA THR A 321 17.98 -12.20 3.38
C THR A 321 17.69 -12.00 1.89
N THR A 322 17.65 -13.06 1.07
CA THR A 322 17.29 -12.96 -0.35
C THR A 322 15.90 -12.39 -0.54
N ALA A 323 14.91 -12.86 0.23
CA ALA A 323 13.55 -12.33 0.17
C ALA A 323 13.46 -10.86 0.62
N ARG A 324 14.25 -10.48 1.63
CA ARG A 324 14.38 -9.07 2.05
C ARG A 324 15.02 -8.22 0.97
N ASP A 325 16.06 -8.69 0.29
CA ASP A 325 16.71 -7.96 -0.81
C ASP A 325 15.76 -7.80 -2.01
N GLU A 326 14.93 -8.80 -2.30
CA GLU A 326 13.83 -8.68 -3.26
C GLU A 326 12.81 -7.63 -2.83
N HIS A 327 12.36 -7.67 -1.58
CA HIS A 327 11.44 -6.67 -1.05
C HIS A 327 12.03 -5.25 -1.14
N LEU A 328 13.29 -5.06 -0.74
CA LEU A 328 14.00 -3.77 -0.83
C LEU A 328 14.18 -3.29 -2.28
N ARG A 329 14.27 -4.21 -3.24
CA ARG A 329 14.26 -3.90 -4.68
C ARG A 329 12.87 -3.59 -5.23
N GLY A 330 11.81 -3.77 -4.44
CA GLY A 330 10.43 -3.61 -4.91
C GLY A 330 9.95 -4.83 -5.70
N VAL A 331 10.27 -6.04 -5.27
CA VAL A 331 9.48 -7.19 -5.71
C VAL A 331 8.19 -7.18 -4.87
N PRO A 332 6.99 -7.24 -5.49
CA PRO A 332 5.75 -7.30 -4.74
C PRO A 332 5.75 -8.49 -3.79
N ASP A 333 5.34 -8.24 -2.55
CA ASP A 333 5.06 -9.31 -1.61
C ASP A 333 3.58 -9.71 -1.73
N PRO A 334 3.25 -10.82 -2.42
CA PRO A 334 1.87 -11.23 -2.59
C PRO A 334 1.24 -11.71 -1.26
N TYR A 335 2.05 -12.03 -0.25
CA TYR A 335 1.61 -12.51 1.06
C TYR A 335 1.35 -11.39 2.06
N GLY A 336 1.79 -10.16 1.78
CA GLY A 336 1.61 -9.01 2.67
C GLY A 336 2.27 -9.21 4.04
N PHE A 337 3.53 -9.62 4.07
CA PHE A 337 4.33 -9.61 5.29
C PHE A 337 4.68 -8.17 5.70
N ARG A 338 4.78 -7.95 7.02
CA ARG A 338 5.27 -6.69 7.59
C ARG A 338 6.80 -6.68 7.57
N TRP A 339 7.36 -5.97 6.60
CA TRP A 339 8.81 -5.79 6.45
C TRP A 339 9.40 -4.62 7.25
N SER A 340 8.54 -3.81 7.87
CA SER A 340 8.97 -2.68 8.71
C SER A 340 9.91 -3.15 9.82
N THR A 341 11.02 -2.45 10.01
CA THR A 341 11.99 -2.67 11.09
C THR A 341 12.41 -1.32 11.67
N ASN A 342 12.67 -1.28 12.97
CA ASN A 342 13.37 -0.16 13.60
C ASN A 342 14.84 -0.50 13.90
N TYR A 343 15.33 -1.62 13.36
CA TYR A 343 16.65 -2.17 13.62
C TYR A 343 16.91 -2.35 15.12
N CYS A 344 18.18 -2.37 15.52
CA CYS A 344 18.59 -2.51 16.92
C CYS A 344 18.36 -1.21 17.72
N ASN A 345 17.14 -0.65 17.72
CA ASN A 345 16.79 0.62 18.38
C ASN A 345 16.85 0.56 19.92
N LEU A 346 17.22 -0.58 20.51
CA LEU A 346 17.59 -0.71 21.92
C LEU A 346 18.99 -0.12 22.26
N SER A 347 19.62 0.61 21.34
CA SER A 347 21.03 0.99 21.43
C SER A 347 21.27 2.50 21.38
N ARG A 348 20.64 3.24 22.30
CA ARG A 348 21.16 4.59 22.63
C ARG A 348 22.22 4.54 23.72
N ASP A 349 22.20 3.49 24.56
CA ASP A 349 23.07 3.34 25.74
C ASP A 349 23.95 2.07 25.74
N ILE A 350 23.99 1.30 24.63
CA ILE A 350 24.88 0.12 24.53
C ILE A 350 26.27 0.58 24.05
N PRO A 351 27.37 0.33 24.80
CA PRO A 351 28.69 0.94 24.54
C PRO A 351 29.39 0.50 23.24
N PHE A 352 28.89 -0.53 22.56
CA PHE A 352 29.62 -1.23 21.50
C PHE A 352 29.02 -0.95 20.12
N LYS A 353 29.27 0.26 19.58
CA LYS A 353 28.93 0.65 18.20
C LYS A 353 29.81 0.00 17.13
N GLU A 354 30.74 -0.86 17.52
CA GLU A 354 31.78 -1.41 16.65
C GLU A 354 31.28 -2.59 15.78
N PHE A 355 30.16 -3.21 16.14
CA PHE A 355 29.59 -4.37 15.45
C PHE A 355 28.23 -4.05 14.84
N ASP A 356 28.07 -4.36 13.55
CA ASP A 356 26.85 -4.11 12.82
C ASP A 356 25.90 -5.32 12.86
N PHE A 357 24.93 -5.29 13.77
CA PHE A 357 23.90 -6.31 13.90
C PHE A 357 22.58 -5.96 13.20
N ARG A 358 22.57 -4.97 12.29
CA ARG A 358 21.33 -4.47 11.69
C ARG A 358 20.50 -5.55 11.02
N ASP A 359 21.13 -6.50 10.32
CA ASP A 359 20.41 -7.57 9.62
C ASP A 359 19.80 -8.58 10.59
N ALA A 360 20.50 -8.93 11.67
CA ALA A 360 19.96 -9.80 12.72
C ALA A 360 18.73 -9.18 13.39
N CYS A 361 18.80 -7.88 13.71
CA CYS A 361 17.67 -7.15 14.27
C CYS A 361 16.51 -7.00 13.29
N ALA A 362 16.79 -6.79 12.00
CA ALA A 362 15.75 -6.72 10.97
C ALA A 362 14.99 -8.04 10.82
N ARG A 363 15.68 -9.19 10.90
CA ARG A 363 15.05 -10.52 10.88
C ARG A 363 14.22 -10.77 12.13
N HIS A 364 14.73 -10.41 13.30
CA HIS A 364 14.00 -10.51 14.56
C HIS A 364 12.70 -9.71 14.55
N ASP A 365 12.76 -8.45 14.11
CA ASP A 365 11.59 -7.59 13.92
C ASP A 365 10.56 -8.22 12.97
N PHE A 366 11.04 -8.70 11.82
CA PHE A 366 10.20 -9.33 10.81
C PHE A 366 9.48 -10.55 11.39
N LEU A 367 10.22 -11.47 12.00
CA LEU A 367 9.65 -12.70 12.57
C LEU A 367 8.65 -12.38 13.67
N SER A 368 9.03 -11.50 14.60
CA SER A 368 8.20 -11.07 15.72
C SER A 368 6.87 -10.46 15.33
N ARG A 369 6.88 -9.53 14.36
CA ARG A 369 5.67 -8.82 13.92
C ARG A 369 4.74 -9.75 13.15
N ASN A 370 5.29 -10.52 12.21
CA ASN A 370 4.48 -11.42 11.39
C ASN A 370 3.94 -12.61 12.19
N TYR A 371 4.67 -13.11 13.19
CA TYR A 371 4.13 -14.12 14.11
C TYR A 371 2.91 -13.59 14.87
N ARG A 372 2.99 -12.38 15.42
CA ARG A 372 1.87 -11.74 16.14
C ARG A 372 0.67 -11.50 15.24
N ASP A 373 0.89 -11.06 14.01
CA ASP A 373 -0.19 -10.85 13.05
C ASP A 373 -0.92 -12.17 12.71
N MET A 374 -0.18 -13.28 12.56
CA MET A 374 -0.76 -14.56 12.15
C MET A 374 -1.36 -15.36 13.31
N TYR A 375 -0.76 -15.29 14.50
CA TYR A 375 -1.09 -16.19 15.61
C TYR A 375 -1.53 -15.45 16.90
N GLY A 376 -1.39 -14.13 16.95
CA GLY A 376 -1.74 -13.30 18.10
C GLY A 376 -0.70 -13.28 19.22
N GLU A 377 -0.80 -12.28 20.11
CA GLU A 377 0.17 -12.05 21.19
C GLU A 377 0.29 -13.24 22.15
N LYS A 378 -0.84 -13.86 22.49
CA LYS A 378 -0.85 -15.03 23.39
C LYS A 378 -0.07 -16.21 22.81
N ALA A 379 -0.17 -16.45 21.51
CA ALA A 379 0.60 -17.51 20.87
C ALA A 379 2.08 -17.11 20.77
N PHE A 380 2.36 -15.84 20.49
CA PHE A 380 3.74 -15.33 20.45
C PHE A 380 4.47 -15.61 21.78
N SER A 381 3.86 -15.35 22.94
CA SER A 381 4.52 -15.58 24.22
C SER A 381 4.63 -17.06 24.62
N ASN A 382 3.63 -17.89 24.27
CA ASN A 382 3.49 -19.24 24.84
C ASN A 382 3.92 -20.38 23.91
N ASN A 383 3.93 -20.15 22.59
CA ASN A 383 4.25 -21.20 21.63
C ASN A 383 5.76 -21.40 21.53
N PRO A 384 6.25 -22.66 21.42
CA PRO A 384 7.65 -22.95 21.13
C PRO A 384 8.23 -22.16 19.96
N ASP A 385 7.47 -21.96 18.87
CA ASP A 385 7.94 -21.26 17.66
C ASP A 385 7.84 -19.72 17.77
N GLY A 386 7.33 -19.20 18.89
CA GLY A 386 7.09 -17.78 19.14
C GLY A 386 8.32 -17.05 19.67
N GLN A 387 8.13 -16.26 20.73
CA GLN A 387 9.12 -15.32 21.27
C GLN A 387 10.48 -15.95 21.53
N ARG A 388 10.52 -17.01 22.35
CA ARG A 388 11.78 -17.64 22.79
C ARG A 388 12.60 -18.19 21.63
N HIS A 389 11.94 -18.75 20.62
CA HIS A 389 12.60 -19.26 19.42
C HIS A 389 13.12 -18.12 18.54
N ILE A 390 12.31 -17.09 18.34
CA ILE A 390 12.70 -15.90 17.57
C ILE A 390 13.88 -15.16 18.23
N ASP A 391 13.90 -15.06 19.55
CA ASP A 391 15.02 -14.49 20.30
C ASP A 391 16.29 -15.37 20.18
N THR A 392 16.11 -16.70 20.08
CA THR A 392 17.23 -17.62 19.85
C THR A 392 17.82 -17.44 18.44
N ILE A 393 16.98 -17.25 17.42
CA ILE A 393 17.41 -16.91 16.05
C ILE A 393 18.21 -15.60 16.05
N LEU A 394 17.74 -14.56 16.76
CA LEU A 394 18.46 -13.29 16.89
C LEU A 394 19.89 -13.49 17.40
N ARG A 395 20.04 -14.29 18.46
CA ARG A 395 21.36 -14.59 19.04
C ARG A 395 22.27 -15.32 18.06
N GLU A 396 21.74 -16.30 17.33
CA GLU A 396 22.51 -17.04 16.31
C GLU A 396 22.96 -16.10 15.18
N ASP A 397 22.04 -15.29 14.65
CA ASP A 397 22.34 -14.34 13.58
C ASP A 397 23.40 -13.31 13.98
N MET A 398 23.35 -12.82 15.22
CA MET A 398 24.40 -11.93 15.75
C MET A 398 25.74 -12.65 15.92
N ARG A 399 25.76 -13.91 16.38
CA ARG A 399 27.01 -14.68 16.48
C ARG A 399 27.63 -14.94 15.11
N ASP A 400 26.81 -15.15 14.10
CA ASP A 400 27.31 -15.36 12.74
C ASP A 400 27.89 -14.10 12.10
N THR A 401 27.43 -12.91 12.47
CA THR A 401 28.12 -11.64 12.17
C THR A 401 29.56 -11.60 12.73
N CYS A 402 29.84 -12.40 13.76
CA CYS A 402 31.15 -12.45 14.41
C CYS A 402 32.10 -13.51 13.84
N LYS A 403 31.61 -14.46 13.04
CA LYS A 403 32.30 -15.73 12.78
C LYS A 403 33.67 -15.61 12.11
N ASP A 404 33.81 -14.67 11.16
CA ASP A 404 34.99 -14.49 10.30
C ASP A 404 36.01 -13.48 10.89
N ARG A 405 35.80 -13.04 12.13
CA ARG A 405 36.67 -12.06 12.80
C ARG A 405 37.88 -12.75 13.43
N ALA A 406 38.97 -11.99 13.57
CA ALA A 406 40.14 -12.43 14.33
C ALA A 406 39.74 -12.81 15.78
N PRO A 407 40.40 -13.78 16.43
CA PRO A 407 39.92 -14.39 17.68
C PRO A 407 39.53 -13.39 18.79
N VAL A 408 40.35 -12.37 19.05
CA VAL A 408 40.09 -11.35 20.08
C VAL A 408 38.86 -10.48 19.72
N VAL A 409 38.75 -10.09 18.46
CA VAL A 409 37.63 -9.28 17.96
C VAL A 409 36.34 -10.12 17.92
N LYS A 410 36.45 -11.41 17.59
CA LYS A 410 35.34 -12.36 17.63
C LYS A 410 34.78 -12.49 19.03
N GLN A 411 35.64 -12.64 20.04
CA GLN A 411 35.21 -12.75 21.44
C GLN A 411 34.47 -11.48 21.92
N SER A 412 34.98 -10.29 21.58
CA SER A 412 34.30 -9.01 21.88
C SER A 412 32.95 -8.89 21.17
N CYS A 413 32.89 -9.30 19.91
CA CYS A 413 31.66 -9.32 19.11
C CYS A 413 30.60 -10.27 19.69
N GLU A 414 30.99 -11.49 20.05
CA GLU A 414 30.09 -12.48 20.67
C GLU A 414 29.60 -12.02 22.05
N GLY A 415 30.45 -11.33 22.84
CA GLY A 415 30.04 -10.71 24.11
C GLY A 415 29.01 -9.60 23.93
N THR A 416 29.16 -8.80 22.87
CA THR A 416 28.17 -7.77 22.52
C THR A 416 26.86 -8.39 22.06
N ALA A 417 26.91 -9.41 21.20
CA ALA A 417 25.75 -10.18 20.75
C ALA A 417 24.99 -10.80 21.93
N TRP A 418 25.71 -11.35 22.90
CA TRP A 418 25.12 -11.88 24.13
C TRP A 418 24.38 -10.80 24.92
N THR A 419 24.99 -9.62 25.09
CA THR A 419 24.37 -8.51 25.81
C THR A 419 23.06 -8.09 25.15
N TYR A 420 23.02 -7.97 23.82
CA TYR A 420 21.79 -7.69 23.07
C TYR A 420 20.72 -8.75 23.32
N TYR A 421 21.10 -10.03 23.20
CA TYR A 421 20.17 -11.14 23.47
C TYR A 421 19.59 -11.06 24.88
N THR A 422 20.39 -10.78 25.91
CA THR A 422 19.90 -10.69 27.29
C THR A 422 18.96 -9.51 27.57
N VAL A 423 19.07 -8.42 26.79
CA VAL A 423 18.15 -7.27 26.90
C VAL A 423 16.83 -7.57 26.19
N VAL A 424 16.86 -8.36 25.11
CA VAL A 424 15.67 -8.69 24.29
C VAL A 424 14.92 -9.90 24.84
N ALA A 425 15.63 -10.95 25.26
CA ALA A 425 15.08 -12.15 25.87
C ALA A 425 14.95 -11.91 27.38
N ASP A 426 13.73 -11.69 27.85
CA ASP A 426 13.38 -11.62 29.27
C ASP A 426 14.05 -12.77 30.06
N VAL A 427 14.95 -12.43 30.99
CA VAL A 427 15.96 -13.31 31.60
C VAL A 427 15.38 -14.31 32.63
N SER A 428 14.06 -14.33 32.80
CA SER A 428 13.37 -15.15 33.80
C SER A 428 13.33 -16.66 33.51
N ALA A 429 13.95 -17.13 32.42
CA ALA A 429 13.90 -18.52 31.97
C ALA A 429 15.27 -19.21 31.72
N ILE A 430 16.38 -18.66 32.21
CA ILE A 430 17.71 -19.28 32.10
C ILE A 430 17.98 -20.19 33.32
N PRO A 431 18.41 -21.46 33.18
CA PRO A 431 18.75 -22.32 34.31
C PRO A 431 19.92 -21.75 35.15
N ASP A 432 19.87 -21.94 36.48
CA ASP A 432 20.79 -21.39 37.50
C ASP A 432 22.29 -21.72 37.34
N SER A 433 22.70 -22.50 36.34
CA SER A 433 24.08 -22.97 36.18
C SER A 433 25.02 -21.99 35.47
N PHE A 434 24.68 -20.70 35.34
CA PHE A 434 25.58 -19.69 34.76
C PHE A 434 25.48 -18.35 35.51
N ASN A 435 26.58 -17.91 36.13
CA ASN A 435 26.67 -16.67 36.93
C ASN A 435 27.34 -15.54 36.11
N PRO A 436 26.59 -14.56 35.58
CA PRO A 436 27.13 -13.50 34.72
C PRO A 436 27.99 -12.48 35.47
N LYS A 437 27.88 -12.37 36.80
CA LYS A 437 28.62 -11.38 37.59
C LYS A 437 30.12 -11.67 37.70
N GLY A 438 30.52 -12.94 37.57
CA GLY A 438 31.94 -13.31 37.57
C GLY A 438 32.67 -12.89 36.29
N TRP A 439 31.98 -12.96 35.15
CA TRP A 439 32.58 -12.79 33.83
C TRP A 439 32.87 -11.33 33.46
N PHE A 440 32.01 -10.39 33.86
CA PHE A 440 32.26 -8.96 33.64
C PHE A 440 33.45 -8.41 34.43
N LYS A 441 33.83 -9.07 35.54
CA LYS A 441 35.01 -8.70 36.33
C LYS A 441 36.31 -9.12 35.65
N GLU A 442 36.34 -10.31 35.03
CA GLU A 442 37.53 -10.83 34.31
C GLU A 442 37.82 -10.05 33.01
N LEU A 443 36.78 -9.55 32.32
CA LEU A 443 36.95 -8.70 31.13
C LEU A 443 37.50 -7.31 31.44
N ALA A 444 37.22 -6.76 32.63
CA ALA A 444 37.77 -5.47 33.06
C ALA A 444 39.24 -5.57 33.52
N GLU A 445 39.71 -6.77 33.88
CA GLU A 445 41.04 -7.01 34.47
C GLU A 445 42.08 -7.61 33.49
N GLY A 446 41.70 -7.88 32.23
CA GLY A 446 42.66 -8.05 31.13
C GLY A 446 43.57 -9.29 31.18
N PHE A 447 43.13 -10.42 31.74
CA PHE A 447 43.93 -11.67 31.76
C PHE A 447 43.13 -12.95 31.46
N ALA A 448 43.71 -13.76 30.56
CA ALA A 448 43.59 -15.21 30.31
C ALA A 448 42.18 -15.85 30.19
N GLY A 449 41.97 -16.55 29.07
CA GLY A 449 40.73 -17.24 28.71
C GLY A 449 40.28 -18.37 29.65
N PRO A 450 39.12 -18.99 29.34
CA PRO A 450 38.41 -19.85 30.28
C PRO A 450 39.18 -21.14 30.65
N PRO A 451 39.00 -21.68 31.88
CA PRO A 451 39.79 -22.81 32.41
C PRO A 451 39.67 -24.15 31.67
N TRP A 452 38.79 -24.27 30.67
CA TRP A 452 38.60 -25.50 29.90
C TRP A 452 39.34 -25.49 28.55
N MET A 453 40.17 -24.48 28.28
CA MET A 453 41.15 -24.46 27.18
C MET A 453 42.59 -24.68 27.71
N ARG A 454 42.80 -25.75 28.49
CA ARG A 454 44.10 -26.42 28.66
C ARG A 454 43.94 -27.91 28.47
#